data_AF-A0A1N6XAP3-F1
#
_entry.id   AF-A0A1N6XAP3-F1
#
_cell.length_a   1.000
_cell.length_b   1.000
_cell.length_c   1.000
_cell.angle_alpha   90.00
_cell.angle_beta   90.00
_cell.angle_gamma   90.00
#
_symmetry.space_group_name_H-M   'P 1'
#
loop_
_entity.id
_entity.type
_entity.pdbx_description
1 polymer ?
#
loop_
_entity_poly.entity_id
_entity_poly.type
_entity_poly.pdbx_seq_one_letter_code
_entity_poly.pdbx_strand_id
1 'polypeptide(L)' 'MGRVRGMEPTLLADATSPADVPGVRLLGVVVGGLLLLAAIRAMFRRR' A
#
# COMPACT_ATOMS: atom_id res chain seq x y z
N MET A 1 1.09 3.24 43.22
CA MET A 1 1.77 2.13 42.54
C MET A 1 1.02 1.79 41.24
N GLY A 2 1.08 2.66 40.23
CA GLY A 2 0.37 2.47 38.96
C GLY A 2 1.30 1.85 37.92
N ARG A 3 1.09 0.58 37.56
CA ARG A 3 1.82 -0.05 36.45
C ARG A 3 1.37 0.61 35.16
N VAL A 4 2.26 1.36 34.54
CA VAL A 4 2.12 1.78 33.14
C VAL A 4 2.12 0.47 32.35
N ARG A 5 0.95 0.07 31.83
CA ARG A 5 0.84 -1.04 30.88
C ARG A 5 1.77 -0.69 29.73
N GLY A 6 2.78 -1.52 29.51
CA GLY A 6 3.65 -1.40 28.35
C GLY A 6 2.78 -1.24 27.12
N MET A 7 3.07 -0.22 26.33
CA MET A 7 2.44 -0.02 25.03
C MET A 7 2.86 -1.25 24.18
N GLU A 8 1.99 -2.25 24.11
CA GLU A 8 2.16 -3.47 23.31
C GLU A 8 2.41 -3.05 21.86
N PRO A 9 3.64 -3.15 21.32
CA PRO A 9 3.93 -2.76 19.94
C PRO A 9 3.11 -3.58 18.94
N THR A 10 2.64 -4.76 19.36
CA THR A 10 1.71 -5.64 18.67
C THR A 10 0.40 -4.94 18.29
N LEU A 11 -0.16 -4.07 19.14
CA LEU A 11 -1.40 -3.35 18.87
C LEU A 11 -1.21 -2.20 17.86
N LEU A 12 -0.01 -1.63 17.75
CA LEU A 12 0.29 -0.56 16.78
C LEU A 12 0.50 -1.11 15.36
N ALA A 13 1.02 -2.34 15.24
CA ALA A 13 1.20 -3.02 13.96
C ALA A 13 -0.15 -3.41 13.32
N ASP A 14 -1.13 -3.84 14.12
CA ASP A 14 -2.50 -4.11 13.65
C ASP A 14 -3.34 -2.83 13.42
N ALA A 15 -2.96 -1.70 14.03
CA ALA A 15 -3.68 -0.43 13.88
C ALA A 15 -3.40 0.30 12.56
N THR A 16 -2.34 -0.07 11.84
CA THR A 16 -1.97 0.55 10.56
C THR A 16 -2.20 -0.43 9.43
N SER A 17 -3.34 -0.30 8.72
CA SER A 17 -3.50 -1.04 7.48
C SER A 17 -2.46 -0.56 6.46
N PRO A 18 -1.87 -1.45 5.63
CA PRO A 18 -0.99 -1.03 4.54
C PRO A 18 -1.65 0.01 3.62
N ALA A 19 -2.98 0.00 3.53
CA ALA A 19 -3.77 0.96 2.76
C ALA A 19 -3.79 2.37 3.37
N ASP A 20 -3.54 2.50 4.68
CA ASP A 20 -3.52 3.78 5.40
C ASP A 20 -2.15 4.49 5.28
N VAL A 21 -1.13 3.78 4.78
CA VAL A 21 0.20 4.35 4.51
C VAL A 21 0.17 5.14 3.20
N PRO A 22 0.32 6.48 3.22
CA PRO A 22 0.16 7.30 2.02
C PRO A 22 1.09 6.91 0.87
N GLY A 23 2.32 6.48 1.20
CA GLY A 23 3.31 6.01 0.23
C GLY A 23 2.87 4.73 -0.50
N VAL A 24 2.25 3.78 0.20
CA VAL A 24 1.76 2.52 -0.39
C VAL A 24 0.60 2.79 -1.34
N ARG A 25 -0.33 3.67 -0.95
CA ARG A 25 -1.43 4.08 -1.82
C ARG A 25 -0.93 4.75 -3.09
N LEU A 26 0.05 5.65 -2.99
CA LEU A 26 0.66 6.31 -4.14
C LEU A 26 1.36 5.30 -5.06
N LEU A 27 2.14 4.37 -4.49
CA LEU A 27 2.79 3.30 -5.25
C LEU A 27 1.78 2.43 -5.98
N GLY A 28 0.70 2.00 -5.32
CA GLY A 28 -0.35 1.20 -5.95
C GLY A 28 -0.98 1.88 -7.16
N VAL A 29 -1.27 3.18 -7.07
CA VAL A 29 -1.82 3.97 -8.19
C VAL A 29 -0.81 4.08 -9.34
N VAL A 30 0.46 4.39 -9.04
CA VAL A 30 1.52 4.52 -10.06
C VAL A 30 1.77 3.19 -10.75
N VAL A 31 1.97 2.12 -9.99
CA VAL A 31 2.24 0.77 -10.53
C VAL A 31 1.03 0.28 -11.34
N GLY A 32 -0.18 0.44 -10.81
CA GLY A 32 -1.41 0.06 -11.51
C GLY A 32 -1.59 0.83 -12.83
N GLY A 33 -1.34 2.14 -12.82
CA GLY A 33 -1.41 2.98 -14.02
C GLY A 33 -0.37 2.59 -15.08
N LEU A 34 0.88 2.32 -14.66
CA LEU A 34 1.94 1.85 -15.56
C LEU A 34 1.61 0.50 -16.18
N LEU A 35 1.10 -0.45 -15.38
CA LEU A 35 0.68 -1.76 -15.86
C LEU A 35 -0.50 -1.64 -16.84
N LEU A 36 -1.48 -0.80 -16.53
CA LEU A 36 -2.60 -0.53 -17.42
C LEU A 36 -2.12 0.06 -18.76
N LEU A 37 -1.24 1.07 -18.71
CA LEU A 37 -0.66 1.67 -19.91
C LEU A 37 0.15 0.64 -20.71
N ALA A 38 0.93 -0.20 -20.05
CA ALA A 38 1.70 -1.27 -20.68
C ALA A 38 0.78 -2.30 -21.36
N ALA A 39 -0.32 -2.69 -20.70
CA ALA A 39 -1.31 -3.61 -21.25
C ALA A 39 -1.99 -3.02 -22.50
N ILE A 40 -2.43 -1.77 -22.43
CA ILE A 40 -3.00 -1.03 -23.56
C ILE A 40 -1.99 -1.00 -24.71
N ARG A 41 -0.76 -0.58 -24.44
CA ARG A 41 0.32 -0.54 -25.43
C ARG A 41 0.57 -1.91 -26.06
N ALA A 42 0.51 -2.99 -25.27
CA ALA A 42 0.69 -4.35 -25.76
C ALA A 42 -0.44 -4.80 -26.70
N MET A 43 -1.69 -4.41 -26.42
CA MET A 43 -2.83 -4.69 -27.31
C MET A 43 -2.66 -4.01 -28.68
N PHE A 44 -2.23 -2.76 -28.68
CA PHE A 44 -2.04 -1.99 -29.93
C PHE A 44 -0.77 -2.37 -30.69
N ARG A 45 0.30 -2.81 -30.02
CA ARG A 45 1.55 -3.22 -30.67
C ARG A 45 1.44 -4.56 -31.42
N ARG A 46 0.36 -5.32 -31.21
CA ARG A 46 0.13 -6.62 -31.87
C ARG A 46 -0.77 -6.54 -33.10
N ARG A 47 -1.23 -5.33 -33.48
CA ARG A 47 -1.78 -5.02 -34.81
C ARG A 47 -0.74 -4.28 -35.63
#